data_AF-A0A3S0MW65-F1
#
_entry.id   AF-A0A3S0MW65-F1
#
_cell.length_a   1.000
_cell.length_b   1.000
_cell.length_c   1.000
_cell.angle_alpha   90.00
_cell.angle_beta   90.00
_cell.angle_gamma   90.00
#
_symmetry.space_group_name_H-M   'P 1'
#
loop_
_entity.id
_entity.type
_entity.pdbx_description
1 polymer ?
#
loop_
_entity_poly.entity_id
_entity_poly.type
_entity_poly.pdbx_seq_one_letter_code
_entity_poly.pdbx_strand_id
1 'polypeptide(L)'
;MIITVFGDVHGNLIALEKLFELEKHKTDLFVCHGDVVNYGPWTNECVTFLDSINNVTLLKGNHENYYLEGLYDGQNEVARSFFKFCYGNFNKNLITTISDYENQIVIPDFTVQHTIGNQYIFADTDITDLKINSNYIFGHSHQQFKREKDNFKLYNTGSIGQNRALINLSCYLKVDTIKKTVQLKNFIHDINRVINQMEFEKYPQICIDYYKSKKRV
;
A
#
# COMPACT_ATOMS: atom_id res chain seq x y z
N MET A 1 2.36 14.04 18.29
CA MET A 1 2.67 12.68 17.83
C MET A 1 3.00 12.75 16.35
N ILE A 2 4.02 12.00 15.92
CA ILE A 2 4.41 11.86 14.53
C ILE A 2 3.96 10.48 14.04
N ILE A 3 3.06 10.46 13.06
CA ILE A 3 2.52 9.24 12.45
C ILE A 3 3.08 9.09 11.04
N THR A 4 3.52 7.89 10.68
CA THR A 4 3.87 7.54 9.29
C THR A 4 2.76 6.70 8.71
N VAL A 5 2.08 7.22 7.69
CA VAL A 5 0.98 6.51 7.00
C VAL A 5 1.45 6.06 5.63
N PHE A 6 1.28 4.78 5.34
CA PHE A 6 1.76 4.12 4.12
C PHE A 6 0.81 2.97 3.74
N GLY A 7 1.04 2.32 2.61
CA GLY A 7 0.29 1.14 2.16
C GLY A 7 0.63 0.83 0.70
N ASP A 8 -0.20 0.00 0.07
CA ASP A 8 0.06 -0.56 -1.26
C ASP A 8 1.51 -1.11 -1.34
N VAL A 9 1.90 -1.87 -0.32
CA VAL A 9 3.26 -2.44 -0.17
C VAL A 9 3.49 -3.57 -1.16
N HIS A 10 2.44 -4.36 -1.43
CA HIS A 10 2.42 -5.35 -2.49
C HIS A 10 3.66 -6.24 -2.55
N GLY A 11 3.99 -6.89 -1.43
CA GLY A 11 5.09 -7.86 -1.35
C GLY A 11 6.47 -7.30 -1.69
N ASN A 12 6.66 -5.97 -1.67
CA ASN A 12 7.93 -5.33 -1.96
C ASN A 12 8.70 -5.07 -0.65
N LEU A 13 9.34 -6.12 -0.14
CA LEU A 13 10.10 -6.05 1.12
C LEU A 13 11.25 -5.03 1.04
N ILE A 14 11.90 -4.88 -0.13
CA ILE A 14 12.99 -3.92 -0.34
C ILE A 14 12.53 -2.48 -0.06
N ALA A 15 11.36 -2.11 -0.58
CA ALA A 15 10.79 -0.79 -0.33
C ALA A 15 10.31 -0.65 1.13
N LEU A 16 9.70 -1.69 1.68
CA LEU A 16 9.19 -1.69 3.05
C LEU A 16 10.31 -1.52 4.09
N GLU A 17 11.37 -2.34 4.01
CA GLU A 17 12.53 -2.23 4.90
C GLU A 17 13.18 -0.84 4.80
N LYS A 18 13.24 -0.28 3.59
CA LYS A 18 13.80 1.05 3.38
C LYS A 18 12.96 2.14 4.05
N LEU A 19 11.63 2.05 4.02
CA LEU A 19 10.75 2.95 4.76
C LEU A 19 11.07 2.92 6.26
N PHE A 20 11.15 1.72 6.83
CA PHE A 20 11.42 1.55 8.26
C PHE A 20 12.85 1.98 8.63
N GLU A 21 13.85 1.76 7.79
CA GLU A 21 15.21 2.31 7.97
C GLU A 21 15.18 3.84 8.12
N LEU A 22 14.41 4.52 7.25
CA LEU A 22 14.34 5.99 7.22
C LEU A 22 13.54 6.59 8.38
N GLU A 23 12.49 5.89 8.84
CA GLU A 23 11.43 6.48 9.66
C GLU A 23 11.26 5.89 11.06
N LYS A 24 11.82 4.69 11.37
CA LYS A 24 11.57 4.00 12.66
C LYS A 24 11.89 4.82 13.90
N HIS A 25 12.92 5.66 13.84
CA HIS A 25 13.36 6.50 14.98
C HIS A 25 12.71 7.90 15.00
N LYS A 26 11.81 8.18 14.06
CA LYS A 26 11.16 9.49 13.88
C LYS A 26 9.63 9.39 13.90
N THR A 27 9.10 8.22 14.26
CA THR A 27 7.71 7.84 14.11
C THR A 27 7.24 7.24 15.42
N ASP A 28 6.20 7.82 15.99
CA ASP A 28 5.56 7.31 17.20
C ASP A 28 4.61 6.15 16.84
N LEU A 29 3.90 6.26 15.72
CA LEU A 29 2.95 5.25 15.22
C LEU A 29 3.08 5.08 13.69
N PHE A 30 3.14 3.84 13.23
CA PHE A 30 2.98 3.47 11.83
C PHE A 30 1.53 3.07 11.55
N VAL A 31 0.98 3.46 10.40
CA VAL A 31 -0.33 3.01 9.93
C VAL A 31 -0.19 2.52 8.49
N CYS A 32 -0.40 1.22 8.26
CA CYS A 32 -0.51 0.64 6.93
C CYS A 32 -1.98 0.62 6.52
N HIS A 33 -2.36 1.31 5.44
CA HIS A 33 -3.76 1.40 5.03
C HIS A 33 -4.27 0.21 4.20
N GLY A 34 -3.41 -0.76 3.91
CA GLY A 34 -3.78 -1.98 3.20
C GLY A 34 -2.85 -2.35 2.05
N ASP A 35 -3.21 -3.44 1.39
CA ASP A 35 -2.52 -4.00 0.23
C ASP A 35 -1.04 -4.30 0.52
N VAL A 36 -0.82 -5.01 1.63
CA VAL A 36 0.48 -5.57 2.02
C VAL A 36 0.89 -6.70 1.09
N VAL A 37 -0.10 -7.50 0.68
CA VAL A 37 0.11 -8.74 -0.09
C VAL A 37 0.04 -8.54 -1.60
N ASN A 38 0.40 -9.60 -2.33
CA ASN A 38 0.31 -9.74 -3.79
C ASN A 38 1.34 -8.92 -4.58
N TYR A 39 1.46 -9.23 -5.87
CA TYR A 39 2.39 -8.66 -6.85
C TYR A 39 3.87 -8.91 -6.60
N GLY A 40 4.46 -8.39 -5.53
CA GLY A 40 5.87 -8.56 -5.22
C GLY A 40 6.20 -9.96 -4.69
N PRO A 41 7.49 -10.38 -4.79
CA PRO A 41 7.92 -11.73 -4.44
C PRO A 41 7.92 -12.01 -2.94
N TRP A 42 7.96 -10.99 -2.10
CA TRP A 42 8.10 -11.15 -0.65
C TRP A 42 6.79 -10.94 0.11
N THR A 43 5.69 -11.50 -0.40
CA THR A 43 4.37 -11.36 0.23
C THR A 43 4.37 -11.89 1.67
N ASN A 44 4.95 -13.07 1.92
CA ASN A 44 4.96 -13.70 3.23
C ASN A 44 5.82 -12.90 4.22
N GLU A 45 6.97 -12.43 3.76
CA GLU A 45 7.95 -11.70 4.53
C GLU A 45 7.46 -10.30 4.87
N CYS A 46 6.73 -9.62 3.97
CA CYS A 46 6.13 -8.32 4.29
C CYS A 46 5.10 -8.44 5.43
N VAL A 47 4.24 -9.46 5.41
CA VAL A 47 3.28 -9.72 6.49
C VAL A 47 4.00 -10.03 7.79
N THR A 48 4.98 -10.95 7.75
CA THR A 48 5.76 -11.34 8.94
C THR A 48 6.55 -10.16 9.52
N PHE A 49 7.15 -9.35 8.65
CA PHE A 49 7.90 -8.16 9.05
C PHE A 49 6.98 -7.17 9.78
N LEU A 50 5.82 -6.86 9.21
CA LEU A 50 4.87 -5.91 9.81
C LEU A 50 4.27 -6.44 11.12
N ASP A 51 3.98 -7.73 11.21
CA ASP A 51 3.49 -8.38 12.43
C ASP A 51 4.50 -8.30 13.58
N SER A 52 5.80 -8.22 13.26
CA SER A 52 6.86 -8.06 14.27
C SER A 52 7.02 -6.62 14.81
N ILE A 53 6.31 -5.65 14.25
CA ILE A 53 6.43 -4.23 14.65
C ILE A 53 5.45 -3.91 15.78
N ASN A 54 5.96 -3.46 16.93
CA ASN A 54 5.10 -3.19 18.11
C ASN A 54 4.16 -1.97 17.94
N ASN A 55 4.57 -0.95 17.19
CA ASN A 55 3.85 0.32 17.05
C ASN A 55 3.32 0.54 15.63
N VAL A 56 2.65 -0.47 15.10
CA VAL A 56 1.96 -0.39 13.80
C VAL A 56 0.48 -0.74 13.94
N THR A 57 -0.36 0.00 13.22
CA THR A 57 -1.74 -0.41 12.91
C THR A 57 -1.78 -0.90 11.48
N LEU A 58 -2.33 -2.09 11.25
CA LEU A 58 -2.43 -2.71 9.95
C LEU A 58 -3.90 -2.74 9.54
N LEU A 59 -4.21 -2.16 8.38
CA LEU A 59 -5.54 -2.17 7.81
C LEU A 59 -5.62 -3.15 6.64
N LYS A 60 -6.83 -3.62 6.32
CA LYS A 60 -7.12 -4.40 5.13
C LYS A 60 -7.27 -3.49 3.92
N GLY A 61 -6.57 -3.86 2.85
CA GLY A 61 -6.91 -3.45 1.50
C GLY A 61 -7.76 -4.50 0.80
N ASN A 62 -8.01 -4.29 -0.50
CA ASN A 62 -8.76 -5.25 -1.29
C ASN A 62 -7.94 -6.52 -1.54
N HIS A 63 -6.61 -6.46 -1.57
CA HIS A 63 -5.77 -7.65 -1.75
C HIS A 63 -5.75 -8.56 -0.53
N GLU A 64 -5.84 -8.02 0.69
CA GLU A 64 -6.08 -8.85 1.88
C GLU A 64 -7.44 -9.56 1.77
N ASN A 65 -8.50 -8.87 1.33
CA ASN A 65 -9.81 -9.49 1.14
C ASN A 65 -9.77 -10.63 0.09
N TYR A 66 -9.10 -10.42 -1.06
CA TYR A 66 -8.92 -11.49 -2.05
C TYR A 66 -8.17 -12.70 -1.50
N TYR A 67 -7.19 -12.48 -0.61
CA TYR A 67 -6.45 -13.57 0.04
C TYR A 67 -7.31 -14.32 1.06
N LEU A 68 -8.15 -13.60 1.82
CA LEU A 68 -9.10 -14.18 2.77
C LEU A 68 -10.18 -15.00 2.08
N GLU A 69 -10.70 -14.53 0.95
CA GLU A 69 -11.67 -15.24 0.12
C GLU A 69 -11.03 -16.36 -0.72
N GLY A 70 -9.71 -16.28 -0.94
CA GLY A 70 -8.98 -17.17 -1.83
C GLY A 70 -9.35 -17.01 -3.30
N LEU A 71 -9.94 -15.86 -3.67
CA LEU A 71 -10.45 -15.57 -4.99
C LEU A 71 -10.09 -14.15 -5.41
N TYR A 72 -9.72 -14.01 -6.67
CA TYR A 72 -9.69 -12.74 -7.38
C TYR A 72 -10.58 -12.85 -8.62
N ASP A 73 -11.67 -12.09 -8.65
CA ASP A 73 -12.72 -12.13 -9.68
C ASP A 73 -12.52 -11.08 -10.79
N GLY A 74 -11.46 -10.28 -10.70
CA GLY A 74 -11.13 -9.26 -11.69
C GLY A 74 -10.74 -9.84 -13.06
N GLN A 75 -11.01 -9.07 -14.12
CA GLN A 75 -10.80 -9.51 -15.50
C GLN A 75 -9.38 -9.22 -16.04
N ASN A 76 -8.62 -8.36 -15.37
CA ASN A 76 -7.28 -7.98 -15.82
C ASN A 76 -6.31 -9.17 -15.73
N GLU A 77 -5.77 -9.59 -16.88
CA GLU A 77 -4.94 -10.79 -16.97
C GLU A 77 -3.63 -10.69 -16.19
N VAL A 78 -3.01 -9.50 -16.17
CA VAL A 78 -1.79 -9.24 -15.39
C VAL A 78 -2.09 -9.45 -13.90
N ALA A 79 -3.13 -8.80 -13.38
CA ALA A 79 -3.52 -8.92 -11.98
C ALA A 79 -3.93 -10.35 -11.60
N ARG A 80 -4.67 -11.06 -12.46
CA ARG A 80 -4.98 -12.50 -12.27
C ARG A 80 -3.72 -13.36 -12.19
N SER A 81 -2.74 -13.09 -13.05
CA SER A 81 -1.48 -13.84 -13.10
C SER A 81 -0.66 -13.63 -11.84
N PHE A 82 -0.59 -12.38 -11.35
CA PHE A 82 0.01 -12.07 -10.05
C PHE A 82 -0.71 -12.78 -8.92
N PHE A 83 -2.04 -12.62 -8.82
CA PHE A 83 -2.80 -13.25 -7.74
C PHE A 83 -2.61 -14.77 -7.74
N LYS A 84 -2.77 -15.44 -8.88
CA LYS A 84 -2.59 -16.89 -8.97
C LYS A 84 -1.20 -17.34 -8.50
N PHE A 85 -0.16 -16.62 -8.91
CA PHE A 85 1.21 -16.97 -8.52
C PHE A 85 1.48 -16.68 -7.03
N CYS A 86 1.21 -15.45 -6.58
CA CYS A 86 1.50 -15.03 -5.22
C CYS A 86 0.62 -15.74 -4.19
N TYR A 87 -0.68 -15.91 -4.46
CA TYR A 87 -1.59 -16.63 -3.58
C TYR A 87 -1.28 -18.14 -3.50
N GLY A 88 -0.84 -18.73 -4.63
CA GLY A 88 -0.42 -20.13 -4.70
C GLY A 88 0.81 -20.43 -3.83
N ASN A 89 1.71 -19.45 -3.67
CA ASN A 89 2.90 -19.53 -2.83
C ASN A 89 2.72 -18.89 -1.44
N PHE A 90 1.51 -18.44 -1.09
CA PHE A 90 1.26 -17.79 0.19
C PHE A 90 1.17 -18.81 1.33
N ASN A 91 1.89 -18.54 2.42
CA ASN A 91 1.83 -19.31 3.65
C ASN A 91 0.44 -19.17 4.28
N LYS A 92 -0.35 -20.25 4.25
CA LYS A 92 -1.73 -20.24 4.75
C LYS A 92 -1.85 -19.97 6.25
N ASN A 93 -0.77 -20.15 7.02
CA ASN A 93 -0.76 -19.78 8.44
C ASN A 93 -0.82 -18.26 8.65
N LEU A 94 -0.46 -17.45 7.64
CA LEU A 94 -0.55 -15.99 7.69
C LEU A 94 -1.96 -15.46 7.34
N ILE A 95 -2.89 -16.33 6.96
CA ILE A 95 -4.28 -15.95 6.72
C ILE A 95 -4.93 -15.42 8.00
N THR A 96 -4.65 -16.05 9.15
CA THR A 96 -5.13 -15.56 10.45
C THR A 96 -4.51 -14.22 10.81
N THR A 97 -3.24 -14.00 10.47
CA THR A 97 -2.58 -12.70 10.70
C THR A 97 -3.27 -11.59 9.92
N ILE A 98 -3.52 -11.76 8.61
CA ILE A 98 -4.18 -10.73 7.81
C ILE A 98 -5.68 -10.62 8.10
N SER A 99 -6.32 -11.66 8.67
CA SER A 99 -7.72 -11.57 9.09
C SER A 99 -7.93 -10.63 10.26
N ASP A 100 -6.90 -10.42 11.08
CA ASP A 100 -6.95 -9.56 12.28
C ASP A 100 -6.71 -8.09 11.96
N TYR A 101 -6.35 -7.74 10.71
CA TYR A 101 -6.16 -6.35 10.30
C TYR A 101 -7.48 -5.57 10.41
N GLU A 102 -7.42 -4.31 10.80
CA GLU A 102 -8.62 -3.47 10.92
C GLU A 102 -9.11 -2.98 9.56
N ASN A 103 -10.34 -2.46 9.45
CA ASN A 103 -10.78 -1.84 8.18
C ASN A 103 -10.45 -0.34 8.11
N GLN A 104 -10.35 0.31 9.28
CA GLN A 104 -10.08 1.73 9.40
C GLN A 104 -9.49 2.06 10.77
N ILE A 105 -8.85 3.22 10.88
CA ILE A 105 -8.49 3.83 12.16
C ILE A 105 -8.76 5.33 12.12
N VAL A 106 -9.16 5.90 13.26
CA VAL A 106 -9.23 7.35 13.43
C VAL A 106 -7.98 7.80 14.17
N ILE A 107 -7.22 8.68 13.52
CA ILE A 107 -6.10 9.41 14.12
C ILE A 107 -6.52 10.88 14.30
N PRO A 108 -5.78 11.72 15.05
CA PRO A 108 -6.13 13.12 15.17
C PRO A 108 -6.32 13.79 13.80
N ASP A 109 -7.47 14.43 13.62
CA ASP A 109 -7.94 15.11 12.41
C ASP A 109 -8.25 14.23 11.19
N PHE A 110 -7.95 12.92 11.16
CA PHE A 110 -8.12 12.08 9.95
C PHE A 110 -8.72 10.70 10.23
N THR A 111 -9.52 10.22 9.29
CA THR A 111 -9.87 8.81 9.12
C THR A 111 -8.91 8.17 8.13
N VAL A 112 -8.26 7.06 8.50
CA VAL A 112 -7.37 6.29 7.62
C VAL A 112 -8.06 4.98 7.24
N GLN A 113 -8.12 4.69 5.94
CA GLN A 113 -8.73 3.48 5.37
C GLN A 113 -8.23 3.27 3.93
N HIS A 114 -8.40 2.08 3.36
CA HIS A 114 -7.86 1.79 2.02
C HIS A 114 -8.51 2.60 0.89
N THR A 115 -9.84 2.67 0.88
CA THR A 115 -10.64 3.37 -0.15
C THR A 115 -11.71 4.24 0.47
N ILE A 116 -12.21 5.26 -0.24
CA ILE A 116 -13.40 6.01 0.16
C ILE A 116 -14.56 5.55 -0.72
N GLY A 117 -15.60 4.97 -0.10
CA GLY A 117 -16.78 4.50 -0.82
C GLY A 117 -16.51 3.38 -1.84
N ASN A 118 -15.45 2.57 -1.64
CA ASN A 118 -15.02 1.53 -2.58
C ASN A 118 -14.70 2.04 -3.98
N GLN A 119 -14.28 3.30 -4.12
CA GLN A 119 -13.94 3.92 -5.40
C GLN A 119 -12.43 3.98 -5.66
N TYR A 120 -12.06 3.84 -6.93
CA TYR A 120 -10.73 4.22 -7.42
C TYR A 120 -10.67 5.74 -7.60
N ILE A 121 -10.02 6.42 -6.65
CA ILE A 121 -9.86 7.88 -6.69
C ILE A 121 -8.42 8.23 -7.05
N PHE A 122 -8.26 8.77 -8.25
CA PHE A 122 -7.02 9.37 -8.76
C PHE A 122 -7.00 10.89 -8.50
N ALA A 123 -5.86 11.53 -8.80
CA ALA A 123 -5.71 12.97 -8.60
C ALA A 123 -6.73 13.81 -9.40
N ASP A 124 -7.16 13.31 -10.56
CA ASP A 124 -8.05 13.95 -11.52
C ASP A 124 -9.47 13.33 -11.58
N THR A 125 -9.77 12.31 -10.77
CA THR A 125 -11.10 11.72 -10.72
C THR A 125 -12.15 12.76 -10.33
N ASP A 126 -13.28 12.80 -11.05
CA ASP A 126 -14.43 13.59 -10.64
C ASP A 126 -15.03 12.97 -9.36
N ILE A 127 -14.99 13.75 -8.28
CA ILE A 127 -15.49 13.34 -6.96
C ILE A 127 -16.71 14.15 -6.54
N THR A 128 -17.36 14.88 -7.44
CA THR A 128 -18.46 15.81 -7.11
C THR A 128 -19.57 15.11 -6.30
N ASP A 129 -19.96 13.90 -6.72
CA ASP A 129 -21.02 13.11 -6.09
C ASP A 129 -20.54 12.26 -4.89
N LEU A 130 -19.22 12.23 -4.62
CA LEU A 130 -18.67 11.46 -3.51
C LEU A 130 -18.95 12.19 -2.18
N LYS A 131 -19.68 11.54 -1.28
CA LYS A 131 -19.95 12.07 0.07
C LYS A 131 -18.69 12.02 0.91
N ILE A 132 -18.19 13.19 1.32
CA ILE A 132 -17.04 13.34 2.21
C ILE A 132 -17.51 14.00 3.51
N ASN A 133 -17.19 13.39 4.64
CA ASN A 133 -17.66 13.84 5.97
C ASN A 133 -16.53 13.96 7.01
N SER A 134 -15.30 13.72 6.60
CA SER A 134 -14.09 13.75 7.43
C SER A 134 -12.88 14.04 6.54
N ASN A 135 -11.75 14.43 7.14
CA ASN A 135 -10.50 14.38 6.39
C ASN A 135 -10.06 12.91 6.27
N TYR A 136 -9.56 12.53 5.10
CA TYR A 136 -9.18 11.15 4.82
C TYR A 136 -7.72 11.02 4.43
N ILE A 137 -7.12 9.91 4.85
CA ILE A 137 -5.88 9.38 4.29
C ILE A 137 -6.18 7.98 3.74
N PHE A 138 -5.86 7.73 2.48
CA PHE A 138 -6.20 6.49 1.78
C PHE A 138 -5.19 6.11 0.69
N GLY A 139 -5.41 5.01 -0.02
CA GLY A 139 -4.50 4.45 -1.02
C GLY A 139 -5.18 3.96 -2.29
N HIS A 140 -4.90 2.72 -2.70
CA HIS A 140 -5.56 1.96 -3.76
C HIS A 140 -5.30 2.41 -5.21
N SER A 141 -5.23 3.72 -5.46
CA SER A 141 -4.87 4.27 -6.78
C SER A 141 -3.36 4.24 -7.05
N HIS A 142 -2.56 4.08 -5.99
CA HIS A 142 -1.09 4.11 -5.99
C HIS A 142 -0.51 5.46 -6.47
N GLN A 143 -1.30 6.54 -6.47
CA GLN A 143 -0.88 7.87 -6.86
C GLN A 143 -0.86 8.80 -5.65
N GLN A 144 0.32 9.32 -5.29
CA GLN A 144 0.42 10.27 -4.19
C GLN A 144 -0.16 11.63 -4.59
N PHE A 145 -1.14 12.14 -3.84
CA PHE A 145 -1.72 13.46 -4.07
C PHE A 145 -2.40 14.01 -2.81
N LYS A 146 -2.71 15.30 -2.86
CA LYS A 146 -3.60 16.00 -1.91
C LYS A 146 -4.73 16.66 -2.69
N ARG A 147 -5.95 16.53 -2.18
CA ARG A 147 -7.15 17.23 -2.66
C ARG A 147 -7.94 17.81 -1.50
N GLU A 148 -8.94 18.63 -1.82
CA GLU A 148 -9.89 19.17 -0.87
C GLU A 148 -11.30 19.06 -1.46
N LYS A 149 -12.28 18.65 -0.65
CA LYS A 149 -13.71 18.60 -1.00
C LYS A 149 -14.53 18.91 0.23
N ASP A 150 -15.55 19.76 0.11
CA ASP A 150 -16.46 20.13 1.20
C ASP A 150 -15.73 20.59 2.49
N ASN A 151 -14.62 21.33 2.34
CA ASN A 151 -13.69 21.75 3.41
C ASN A 151 -12.90 20.61 4.10
N PHE A 152 -13.00 19.38 3.60
CA PHE A 152 -12.22 18.23 4.07
C PHE A 152 -11.02 17.97 3.18
N LYS A 153 -9.90 17.63 3.83
CA LYS A 153 -8.63 17.30 3.19
C LYS A 153 -8.60 15.81 2.86
N LEU A 154 -8.22 15.50 1.63
CA LEU A 154 -8.07 14.14 1.13
C LEU A 154 -6.61 13.92 0.74
N TYR A 155 -5.96 12.94 1.34
CA TYR A 155 -4.60 12.55 1.00
C TYR A 155 -4.58 11.11 0.50
N ASN A 156 -3.98 10.91 -0.67
CA ASN A 156 -3.57 9.59 -1.08
C ASN A 156 -2.09 9.42 -0.79
N THR A 157 -1.71 8.33 -0.12
CA THR A 157 -0.30 8.10 0.24
C THR A 157 0.59 7.87 -0.97
N GLY A 158 0.02 7.48 -2.11
CA GLY A 158 0.73 6.75 -3.15
C GLY A 158 1.02 5.32 -2.69
N SER A 159 1.98 4.67 -3.33
CA SER A 159 2.31 3.28 -3.02
C SER A 159 3.76 3.13 -2.56
N ILE A 160 3.98 2.24 -1.58
CA ILE A 160 5.32 1.84 -1.17
C ILE A 160 5.95 0.94 -2.23
N GLY A 161 5.24 -0.09 -2.71
CA GLY A 161 5.85 -1.17 -3.47
C GLY A 161 5.51 -1.24 -4.96
N GLN A 162 4.51 -0.49 -5.41
CA GLN A 162 3.99 -0.58 -6.77
C GLN A 162 3.43 0.77 -7.27
N ASN A 163 4.22 1.83 -7.20
CA ASN A 163 3.84 3.11 -7.81
C ASN A 163 3.60 2.91 -9.32
N ARG A 164 2.38 3.20 -9.77
CA ARG A 164 1.94 2.85 -11.13
C ARG A 164 2.54 3.75 -12.22
N ALA A 165 3.04 4.92 -11.84
CA ALA A 165 3.65 5.89 -12.75
C ALA A 165 5.19 5.75 -12.80
N LEU A 166 5.84 5.64 -11.64
CA LEU A 166 7.30 5.50 -11.51
C LEU A 166 7.59 4.35 -10.54
N ILE A 167 7.85 3.15 -11.07
CA ILE A 167 7.79 1.90 -10.29
C ILE A 167 8.77 1.84 -9.11
N ASN A 168 9.88 2.57 -9.17
CA ASN A 168 10.90 2.62 -8.14
C ASN A 168 10.74 3.81 -7.17
N LEU A 169 9.72 4.65 -7.31
CA LEU A 169 9.45 5.78 -6.43
C LEU A 169 8.41 5.39 -5.37
N SER A 170 8.89 5.03 -4.17
CA SER A 170 8.03 4.72 -3.02
C SER A 170 7.49 6.00 -2.40
N CYS A 171 6.22 6.01 -2.05
CA CYS A 171 5.50 7.16 -1.52
C CYS A 171 4.80 6.84 -0.19
N TYR A 172 4.81 7.80 0.74
CA TYR A 172 4.15 7.71 2.05
C TYR A 172 3.89 9.12 2.61
N LEU A 173 3.18 9.20 3.74
CA LEU A 173 2.90 10.47 4.43
C LEU A 173 3.50 10.50 5.83
N LYS A 174 3.92 11.69 6.26
CA LYS A 174 4.21 12.02 7.66
C LYS A 174 3.18 12.99 8.20
N VAL A 175 2.50 12.62 9.27
CA VAL A 175 1.48 13.43 9.95
C VAL A 175 2.04 13.88 11.29
N ASP A 176 2.16 15.19 11.50
CA ASP A 176 2.46 15.78 12.80
C ASP A 176 1.16 16.28 13.42
N THR A 177 0.68 15.56 14.43
CA THR A 177 -0.62 15.84 15.07
C THR A 177 -0.60 17.08 15.96
N ILE A 178 0.58 17.53 16.40
CA ILE A 178 0.72 18.73 17.24
C ILE A 178 0.74 19.96 16.33
N LYS A 179 1.55 19.91 15.26
CA LYS A 179 1.64 21.01 14.29
C LYS A 179 0.49 21.01 13.27
N LYS A 180 -0.33 19.96 13.25
CA LYS A 180 -1.41 19.74 12.28
C LYS A 180 -0.94 19.82 10.83
N THR A 181 0.21 19.21 10.55
CA THR A 181 0.81 19.19 9.21
C THR A 181 0.88 17.79 8.63
N VAL A 182 0.71 17.68 7.32
CA VAL A 182 0.90 16.44 6.55
C VAL A 182 1.97 16.71 5.49
N GLN A 183 3.02 15.89 5.49
CA GLN A 183 4.09 15.95 4.50
C GLN A 183 3.99 14.75 3.56
N LEU A 184 4.00 15.03 2.26
CA LEU A 184 4.13 14.03 1.21
C LEU A 184 5.61 13.66 1.09
N LYS A 185 5.94 12.42 1.37
CA LYS A 185 7.32 11.92 1.38
C LYS A 185 7.49 10.83 0.33
N ASN A 186 8.71 10.71 -0.17
CA ASN A 186 9.09 9.67 -1.11
C ASN A 186 10.57 9.31 -0.98
N PHE A 187 10.92 8.16 -1.53
CA PHE A 187 12.31 7.73 -1.74
C PHE A 187 12.38 6.77 -2.92
N ILE A 188 13.59 6.59 -3.46
CA ILE A 188 13.86 5.61 -4.52
C ILE A 188 14.28 4.29 -3.87
N HIS A 189 13.68 3.18 -4.29
CA HIS A 189 14.12 1.83 -3.91
C HIS A 189 14.74 1.09 -5.11
N ASP A 190 15.50 0.04 -4.82
CA ASP A 190 16.15 -0.77 -5.85
C ASP A 190 15.17 -1.76 -6.47
N ILE A 191 14.52 -1.33 -7.55
CA ILE A 191 13.56 -2.16 -8.29
C ILE A 191 14.21 -3.37 -8.98
N ASN A 192 15.51 -3.33 -9.27
CA ASN A 192 16.17 -4.46 -9.91
C ASN A 192 16.24 -5.66 -8.97
N ARG A 193 16.40 -5.44 -7.65
CA ARG A 193 16.31 -6.53 -6.67
C ARG A 193 14.95 -7.24 -6.71
N VAL A 194 13.86 -6.46 -6.85
CA VAL A 194 12.50 -7.00 -6.98
C VAL A 194 12.38 -7.84 -8.26
N ILE A 195 12.77 -7.28 -9.41
CA ILE A 195 12.67 -7.96 -10.71
C ILE A 195 13.53 -9.22 -10.74
N ASN A 196 14.77 -9.16 -10.25
CA ASN A 196 15.67 -10.30 -10.21
C ASN A 196 15.11 -11.43 -9.33
N GLN A 197 14.48 -11.09 -8.20
CA GLN A 197 13.82 -12.08 -7.36
C GLN A 197 12.60 -12.68 -8.07
N MET A 198 11.77 -11.88 -8.75
CA MET A 198 10.65 -12.39 -9.53
C MET A 198 11.12 -13.36 -10.64
N GLU A 199 12.22 -13.06 -11.31
CA GLU A 199 12.84 -13.96 -12.29
C GLU A 199 13.36 -15.25 -11.65
N PHE A 200 14.04 -15.14 -10.51
CA PHE A 200 14.55 -16.29 -9.75
C PHE A 200 13.44 -17.24 -9.30
N GLU A 201 12.33 -16.69 -8.80
CA GLU A 201 11.13 -17.44 -8.38
C GLU A 201 10.28 -17.92 -9.56
N LYS A 202 10.64 -17.56 -10.80
CA LYS A 202 9.95 -17.95 -12.03
C LYS A 202 8.50 -17.46 -12.07
N TYR A 203 8.31 -16.18 -11.73
CA TYR A 203 7.05 -15.49 -11.98
C TYR A 203 6.60 -15.67 -13.44
N PRO A 204 5.28 -15.67 -13.72
CA PRO A 204 4.79 -15.65 -15.10
C PRO A 204 5.39 -14.48 -15.88
N GLN A 205 5.77 -14.71 -17.14
CA GLN A 205 6.48 -13.70 -17.93
C GLN A 205 5.69 -12.38 -18.02
N ILE A 206 4.36 -12.45 -18.15
CA ILE A 206 3.47 -11.28 -18.16
C ILE A 206 3.61 -10.39 -16.89
N CYS A 207 3.91 -11.00 -15.74
CA CYS A 207 4.14 -10.30 -14.48
C CYS A 207 5.51 -9.60 -14.46
N ILE A 208 6.56 -10.28 -14.95
CA ILE A 208 7.91 -9.73 -15.05
C ILE A 208 7.92 -8.57 -16.06
N ASP A 209 7.28 -8.76 -17.21
CA ASP A 209 7.16 -7.75 -18.27
C ASP A 209 6.39 -6.52 -17.78
N TYR A 210 5.35 -6.72 -16.95
CA TYR A 210 4.64 -5.62 -16.31
C TYR A 210 5.62 -4.72 -15.53
N TYR A 211 6.48 -5.28 -14.66
CA TYR A 211 7.47 -4.48 -13.92
C TYR A 211 8.54 -3.86 -14.82
N LYS A 212 9.06 -4.61 -15.80
CA LYS A 212 10.10 -4.12 -16.73
C LYS A 212 9.61 -2.98 -17.64
N SER A 213 8.33 -2.97 -18.00
CA SER A 213 7.72 -1.95 -18.87
C SER A 213 7.51 -0.60 -18.19
N LYS A 214 7.56 -0.54 -16.85
CA LYS A 214 7.26 0.68 -16.10
C LYS A 214 8.43 1.65 -16.12
N LYS A 215 8.10 2.94 -16.17
CA LYS A 215 9.06 4.03 -16.03
C LYS A 215 9.69 4.01 -14.64
N ARG A 216 10.94 4.46 -14.57
CA ARG A 216 11.74 4.63 -13.35
C ARG A 216 12.15 6.10 -13.27
N VAL A 217 12.44 6.59 -12.06
CA VAL A 217 13.07 7.92 -11.85
C VAL A 217 14.42 7.99 -12.56
#